data_AF-A0A2N2MC64-F1
#
_entry.id   AF-A0A2N2MC64-F1
#
_cell.length_a   1.000
_cell.length_b   1.000
_cell.length_c   1.000
_cell.angle_alpha   90.00
_cell.angle_beta   90.00
_cell.angle_gamma   90.00
#
_symmetry.space_group_name_H-M   'P 1'
#
loop_
_entity.id
_entity.type
_entity.pdbx_description
1 polymer ?
#
loop_
_entity_poly.entity_id
_entity_poly.type
_entity_poly.pdbx_seq_one_letter_code
_entity_poly.pdbx_strand_id
1 'polypeptide(L)'
;MFNTDTEMLFPMRVIPSLGDMRGPEWQKLIEHLSDEMTDDSEKIAMTALVVKLAGCAGCNTDSFRAMKGCTQCARLIIKRFKGNDADLIRNYQDSQKEVTNYLSKRDQ
;
A
#
# COMPACT_ATOMS: atom_id res chain seq x y z
N MET A 1 20.43 16.41 0.32
CA MET A 1 20.56 15.06 -0.26
C MET A 1 19.19 14.67 -0.79
N PHE A 2 19.03 14.58 -2.11
CA PHE A 2 17.75 14.17 -2.71
C PHE A 2 17.64 12.65 -2.59
N ASN A 3 16.56 12.16 -1.98
CA ASN A 3 16.28 10.73 -1.95
C ASN A 3 15.67 10.33 -3.30
N THR A 4 16.43 9.63 -4.13
CA THR A 4 16.00 9.14 -5.45
C THR A 4 14.87 8.11 -5.39
N ASP A 5 14.61 7.56 -4.20
CA ASP A 5 13.50 6.65 -3.92
C ASP A 5 12.18 7.39 -3.60
N THR A 6 12.22 8.74 -3.57
CA THR A 6 11.03 9.57 -3.33
C THR A 6 10.14 9.57 -4.54
N GLU A 7 8.96 8.98 -4.40
CA GLU A 7 7.92 9.00 -5.42
C GLU A 7 6.61 9.56 -4.87
N MET A 8 5.77 10.03 -5.79
CA MET A 8 4.44 10.53 -5.49
C MET A 8 3.49 9.34 -5.39
N LEU A 9 2.96 9.09 -4.19
CA LEU A 9 2.10 7.95 -3.86
C LEU A 9 2.85 6.61 -3.98
N PHE A 10 2.54 5.68 -3.07
CA PHE A 10 3.33 4.45 -2.85
C PHE A 10 3.38 3.57 -4.11
N PRO A 11 4.54 3.41 -4.75
CA PRO A 11 4.67 2.71 -6.02
C PRO A 11 4.63 1.18 -5.80
N MET A 12 4.10 0.43 -6.77
CA MET A 12 3.96 -1.03 -6.66
C MET A 12 5.32 -1.75 -6.49
N ARG A 13 6.41 -1.18 -7.02
CA ARG A 13 7.78 -1.71 -6.82
C ARG A 13 8.22 -1.83 -5.35
N VAL A 14 7.55 -1.12 -4.44
CA VAL A 14 7.86 -1.16 -3.01
C VAL A 14 7.22 -2.36 -2.31
N ILE A 15 6.20 -3.00 -2.91
CA ILE A 15 5.47 -4.13 -2.32
C ILE A 15 6.38 -5.23 -1.78
N PRO A 16 7.39 -5.75 -2.52
CA PRO A 16 8.25 -6.83 -2.02
C PRO A 16 9.01 -6.44 -0.75
N SER A 17 9.34 -5.16 -0.59
CA SER A 17 10.03 -4.66 0.59
C SER A 17 9.14 -4.62 1.84
N LEU A 18 7.88 -5.03 1.79
CA LEU A 18 6.99 -5.03 2.94
C LEU A 18 6.89 -6.39 3.64
N GLY A 19 7.47 -7.46 3.06
CA GLY A 19 7.23 -8.83 3.50
C GLY A 19 7.66 -9.13 4.93
N ASP A 20 8.81 -8.61 5.35
CA ASP A 20 9.42 -8.80 6.68
C ASP A 20 8.85 -7.87 7.77
N MET A 21 7.76 -7.13 7.49
CA MET A 21 7.25 -6.10 8.40
C MET A 21 6.27 -6.60 9.48
N ARG A 22 5.72 -7.80 9.29
CA ARG A 22 4.69 -8.40 10.13
C ARG A 22 4.83 -9.93 10.11
N GLY A 23 3.88 -10.64 10.71
CA GLY A 23 3.91 -12.09 10.84
C GLY A 23 3.65 -12.85 9.53
N PRO A 24 3.61 -14.20 9.61
CA PRO A 24 3.63 -15.07 8.44
C PRO A 24 2.46 -14.86 7.45
N GLU A 25 1.27 -14.53 7.93
CA GLU A 25 0.11 -14.30 7.05
C GLU A 25 0.27 -13.02 6.22
N TRP A 26 0.88 -11.99 6.80
CA TRP A 26 1.24 -10.80 6.04
C TRP A 26 2.34 -11.09 5.02
N GLN A 27 3.36 -11.85 5.41
CA GLN A 27 4.43 -12.24 4.51
C GLN A 27 3.88 -12.98 3.28
N LYS A 28 2.98 -13.95 3.48
CA LYS A 28 2.31 -14.67 2.38
C LYS A 28 1.56 -13.74 1.43
N LEU A 29 0.85 -12.75 1.98
CA LEU A 29 0.16 -11.75 1.16
C LEU A 29 1.15 -10.94 0.31
N ILE A 30 2.27 -10.49 0.91
CA ILE A 30 3.28 -9.73 0.17
C ILE A 30 3.98 -10.61 -0.88
N GLU A 31 4.25 -11.88 -0.59
CA GLU A 31 4.80 -12.84 -1.55
C GLU A 31 3.86 -12.99 -2.76
N HIS A 32 2.56 -13.18 -2.54
CA HIS A 32 1.53 -13.19 -3.60
C HIS A 32 1.56 -11.90 -4.43
N LEU A 33 1.52 -10.73 -3.77
CA LEU A 33 1.48 -9.44 -4.49
C LEU A 33 2.78 -9.08 -5.20
N SER A 34 3.89 -9.74 -4.84
CA SER A 34 5.18 -9.56 -5.48
C SER A 34 5.34 -10.40 -6.75
N ASP A 35 4.46 -11.37 -6.97
CA ASP A 35 4.44 -12.18 -8.19
C ASP A 35 4.06 -11.32 -9.40
N GLU A 36 4.76 -11.52 -10.52
CA GLU A 36 4.49 -10.83 -11.77
C GLU A 36 3.09 -11.15 -12.32
N MET A 37 2.60 -12.37 -12.07
CA MET A 37 1.31 -12.87 -12.53
C MET A 37 0.13 -12.35 -11.71
N THR A 38 0.38 -11.73 -10.55
CA THR A 38 -0.67 -11.15 -9.73
C THR A 38 -1.28 -9.93 -10.40
N ASP A 39 -2.61 -9.89 -10.41
CA ASP A 39 -3.38 -8.86 -11.10
C ASP A 39 -3.03 -7.45 -10.60
N ASP A 40 -2.98 -6.50 -11.52
CA ASP A 40 -2.63 -5.11 -11.21
C ASP A 40 -3.65 -4.49 -10.26
N SER A 41 -4.92 -4.92 -10.30
CA SER A 41 -5.93 -4.43 -9.37
C SER A 41 -5.60 -4.76 -7.90
N GLU A 42 -4.97 -5.91 -7.64
CA GLU A 42 -4.52 -6.33 -6.32
C GLU A 42 -3.33 -5.49 -5.85
N LYS A 43 -2.37 -5.26 -6.75
CA LYS A 43 -1.20 -4.42 -6.46
C LYS A 43 -1.60 -2.96 -6.22
N ILE A 44 -2.55 -2.43 -6.99
CA ILE A 44 -3.15 -1.10 -6.79
C ILE A 44 -3.88 -1.03 -5.45
N ALA A 45 -4.55 -2.10 -5.02
CA ALA A 45 -5.21 -2.15 -3.71
C ALA A 45 -4.21 -2.05 -2.55
N MET A 46 -3.02 -2.64 -2.68
CA MET A 46 -1.95 -2.46 -1.70
C MET A 46 -1.47 -1.01 -1.64
N THR A 47 -1.25 -0.37 -2.79
CA THR A 47 -0.95 1.08 -2.84
C THR A 47 -2.06 1.89 -2.16
N ALA A 48 -3.33 1.60 -2.47
CA ALA A 48 -4.48 2.29 -1.87
C ALA A 48 -4.52 2.13 -0.34
N LEU A 49 -4.25 0.93 0.18
CA LEU A 49 -4.13 0.69 1.61
C LEU A 49 -3.07 1.59 2.25
N VAL A 50 -1.85 1.62 1.70
CA VAL A 50 -0.75 2.41 2.28
C VAL A 50 -1.06 3.91 2.20
N VAL A 51 -1.68 4.39 1.12
CA VAL A 51 -2.17 5.78 0.99
C VAL A 51 -3.18 6.14 2.07
N LYS A 52 -4.14 5.25 2.35
CA LYS A 52 -5.16 5.43 3.40
C LYS A 52 -4.51 5.47 4.79
N LEU A 53 -3.62 4.52 5.09
CA LEU A 53 -2.91 4.47 6.37
C LEU A 53 -1.96 5.66 6.57
N ALA A 54 -1.38 6.20 5.51
CA ALA A 54 -0.61 7.44 5.54
C ALA A 54 -1.49 8.68 5.82
N GLY A 55 -2.82 8.57 5.64
CA GLY A 55 -3.76 9.68 5.77
C GLY A 55 -3.55 10.75 4.68
N CYS A 56 -3.22 10.34 3.45
CA CYS A 56 -2.96 11.28 2.36
C CYS A 56 -4.23 12.00 1.88
N ALA A 57 -5.40 11.36 1.96
CA ALA A 57 -6.67 11.94 1.48
C ALA A 57 -7.14 13.18 2.27
N GLY A 58 -6.74 13.31 3.54
CA GLY A 58 -7.04 14.47 4.40
C GLY A 58 -5.83 15.37 4.66
N CYS A 59 -4.79 15.27 3.82
CA CYS A 59 -3.54 15.98 4.00
C CYS A 59 -3.67 17.45 3.59
N ASN A 60 -3.16 18.39 4.39
CA ASN A 60 -2.96 19.77 3.94
C ASN A 60 -1.73 19.88 3.02
N THR A 61 -1.68 20.90 2.17
CA THR A 61 -0.61 21.11 1.17
C THR A 61 0.79 21.12 1.78
N ASP A 62 0.91 21.58 3.03
CA ASP A 62 2.19 21.74 3.73
C ASP A 62 2.68 20.47 4.44
N SER A 63 1.86 19.40 4.50
CA SER A 63 2.24 18.15 5.16
C SER A 63 2.98 17.18 4.22
N PHE A 64 2.98 17.43 2.90
CA PHE A 64 3.68 16.68 1.86
C PHE A 64 3.59 15.14 2.00
N ARG A 65 2.49 14.60 2.54
CA ARG A 65 2.39 13.15 2.82
C ARG A 65 2.36 12.32 1.54
N ALA A 66 1.83 12.87 0.45
CA ALA A 66 1.87 12.24 -0.87
C ALA A 66 3.32 12.05 -1.38
N MET A 67 4.26 12.90 -0.95
CA MET A 67 5.69 12.78 -1.27
C MET A 67 6.41 11.75 -0.39
N LYS A 68 5.72 11.12 0.56
CA LYS A 68 6.27 10.05 1.39
C LYS A 68 6.06 8.68 0.74
N GLY A 69 6.08 8.59 -0.59
CA GLY A 69 5.90 7.33 -1.33
C GLY A 69 7.12 6.40 -1.31
N CYS A 70 8.25 6.83 -0.74
CA CYS A 70 9.47 6.02 -0.72
C CYS A 70 9.33 4.72 0.09
N THR A 71 10.22 3.77 -0.18
CA THR A 71 10.31 2.45 0.47
C THR A 71 10.31 2.57 1.99
N GLN A 72 11.13 3.48 2.53
CA GLN A 72 11.25 3.68 3.98
C GLN A 72 9.95 4.19 4.60
N CYS A 73 9.25 5.10 3.92
CA CYS A 73 7.99 5.62 4.40
C CYS A 73 6.88 4.56 4.34
N ALA A 74 6.83 3.75 3.29
CA ALA A 74 5.90 2.62 3.18
C ALA A 74 6.09 1.64 4.34
N ARG A 75 7.33 1.19 4.58
CA ARG A 75 7.69 0.33 5.72
C ARG A 75 7.30 0.96 7.06
N LEU A 76 7.53 2.25 7.23
CA LEU A 76 7.18 2.98 8.44
C LEU A 76 5.66 3.01 8.69
N ILE A 77 4.86 3.19 7.64
CA ILE A 77 3.39 3.19 7.73
C ILE A 77 2.88 1.82 8.16
N ILE A 78 3.34 0.75 7.52
CA ILE A 78 3.00 -0.62 7.90
C ILE A 78 3.42 -0.88 9.35
N LYS A 79 4.65 -0.52 9.71
CA LYS A 79 5.17 -0.70 11.08
C LYS A 79 4.35 0.02 12.15
N ARG A 80 3.81 1.21 11.84
CA ARG A 80 3.01 2.05 12.77
C ARG A 80 1.55 1.63 12.87
N PHE A 81 1.07 0.73 12.02
CA PHE A 81 -0.29 0.20 12.13
C PHE A 81 -0.49 -0.47 13.50
N LYS A 82 -1.51 -0.04 14.23
CA LYS A 82 -1.76 -0.45 15.63
C LYS A 82 -2.58 -1.75 15.77
N GLY A 83 -3.31 -2.15 14.73
CA GLY A 83 -4.07 -3.40 14.72
C GLY A 83 -3.16 -4.61 14.52
N ASN A 84 -3.74 -5.81 14.64
CA ASN A 84 -3.02 -7.05 14.36
C ASN A 84 -2.93 -7.33 12.84
N ASP A 85 -2.22 -8.39 12.47
CA ASP A 85 -2.04 -8.76 11.06
C ASP A 85 -3.36 -9.05 10.35
N ALA A 86 -4.33 -9.65 11.04
CA ALA A 86 -5.65 -9.94 10.48
C ALA A 86 -6.46 -8.65 10.21
N ASP A 87 -6.37 -7.65 11.10
CA ASP A 87 -6.97 -6.33 10.86
C ASP A 87 -6.35 -5.64 9.66
N LEU A 88 -5.02 -5.76 9.50
CA LEU A 88 -4.30 -5.16 8.37
C LEU A 88 -4.67 -5.84 7.04
N ILE A 89 -4.74 -7.17 7.03
CA ILE A 89 -5.16 -7.95 5.87
C ILE A 89 -6.62 -7.66 5.52
N ARG A 90 -7.51 -7.50 6.51
CA ARG A 90 -8.90 -7.07 6.26
C ARG A 90 -8.93 -5.68 5.60
N ASN A 91 -8.14 -4.72 6.08
CA ASN A 91 -8.06 -3.39 5.47
C ASN A 91 -7.53 -3.44 4.01
N TYR A 92 -6.62 -4.39 3.71
CA TYR A 92 -6.21 -4.68 2.34
C TYR A 92 -7.39 -5.18 1.50
N GLN A 93 -8.12 -6.19 1.97
CA GLN A 93 -9.27 -6.76 1.27
C GLN A 93 -10.38 -5.73 1.01
N ASP A 94 -10.61 -4.82 1.97
CA ASP A 94 -11.57 -3.72 1.77
C ASP A 94 -11.08 -2.75 0.69
N SER A 95 -9.79 -2.44 0.67
CA SER A 95 -9.18 -1.64 -0.41
C SER A 95 -9.25 -2.36 -1.77
N GLN A 96 -9.10 -3.68 -1.79
CA GLN A 96 -9.24 -4.50 -3.00
C GLN A 96 -10.65 -4.40 -3.57
N LYS A 97 -11.68 -4.58 -2.73
CA LYS A 97 -13.09 -4.43 -3.15
C LYS A 97 -13.35 -3.02 -3.72
N GLU A 98 -12.85 -1.98 -3.08
CA GLU A 98 -13.00 -0.61 -3.57
C GLU A 98 -12.37 -0.40 -4.95
N VAL A 99 -11.13 -0.88 -5.13
CA VAL A 99 -10.41 -0.78 -6.41
C VAL A 99 -11.13 -1.57 -7.50
N THR A 100 -11.49 -2.84 -7.24
CA THR A 100 -12.22 -3.67 -8.20
C THR A 100 -13.55 -3.02 -8.60
N ASN A 101 -14.32 -2.50 -7.64
CA ASN A 101 -15.58 -1.81 -7.92
C ASN A 101 -15.40 -0.52 -8.72
N TYR A 102 -14.30 0.20 -8.51
CA TYR A 102 -13.99 1.40 -9.28
C TYR A 102 -13.60 1.03 -10.73
N LEU A 103 -12.69 0.08 -10.90
CA LEU A 103 -12.24 -0.37 -12.21
C LEU A 103 -13.39 -0.96 -13.03
N SER A 104 -14.24 -1.79 -12.42
CA SER A 104 -15.41 -2.36 -13.10
C SER A 104 -16.40 -1.31 -13.60
N LYS A 105 -16.51 -0.15 -12.93
CA LYS A 105 -17.37 0.96 -13.35
C LYS A 105 -16.72 1.87 -14.38
N ARG A 106 -15.39 2.02 -14.30
CA ARG A 106 -14.61 2.82 -15.25
C ARG A 106 -14.54 2.15 -16.62
N ASP A 107 -14.47 0.82 -16.63
CA ASP A 107 -14.30 0.02 -17.85
C ASP A 107 -15.66 -0.34 -18.51
N GLN A 108 -16.78 0.22 -18.00
CA GLN A 108 -18.12 0.21 -18.61
C GLN A 108 -18.34 1.44 -19.48
#